data_AF-A0A957K1S3-F1
#
_entry.id   AF-A0A957K1S3-F1
#
_cell.length_a   1.000
_cell.length_b   1.000
_cell.length_c   1.000
_cell.angle_alpha   90.00
_cell.angle_beta   90.00
_cell.angle_gamma   90.00
#
_symmetry.space_group_name_H-M   'P 1'
#
loop_
_entity.id
_entity.type
_entity.pdbx_description
1 polymer ?
#
loop_
_entity_poly.entity_id
_entity_poly.type
_entity_poly.pdbx_seq_one_letter_code
_entity_poly.pdbx_strand_id
1 'polypeptide(L)'
;MDQEKKLFKSEERYSQADIAAFLRQLADKIEGGQVMLQQGGQEQKLAIPHHLFMEIEVEDEVKTGRGTQHSLEIELKWFDDMATNDTLKLT
;
A
#
# COMPACT_ATOMS: atom_id res chain seq x y z
N MET A 1 -13.70 4.83 18.26
CA MET A 1 -14.36 4.45 17.00
C MET A 1 -13.42 4.89 15.91
N ASP A 2 -12.89 3.94 15.16
CA ASP A 2 -11.96 4.24 14.09
C ASP A 2 -12.75 4.78 12.89
N GLN A 3 -12.21 5.78 12.20
CA GLN A 3 -12.82 6.37 11.02
C GLN A 3 -11.96 6.05 9.80
N GLU A 4 -12.56 5.41 8.80
CA GLU A 4 -11.90 5.12 7.53
C GLU A 4 -12.34 6.12 6.46
N LYS A 5 -11.38 6.67 5.72
CA LYS A 5 -11.64 7.46 4.52
C LYS A 5 -10.70 7.03 3.40
N LYS A 6 -11.27 6.55 2.30
CA LYS A 6 -10.51 6.21 1.08
C LYS A 6 -10.15 7.49 0.32
N LEU A 7 -8.86 7.75 0.19
CA LEU A 7 -8.35 8.93 -0.54
C LEU A 7 -8.10 8.64 -2.03
N PHE A 8 -7.80 7.39 -2.37
CA PHE A 8 -7.54 6.91 -3.72
C PHE A 8 -7.95 5.44 -3.83
N LYS A 9 -8.48 5.01 -4.99
CA LYS A 9 -8.76 3.59 -5.28
C LYS A 9 -8.52 3.32 -6.76
N SER A 10 -7.81 2.23 -7.05
CA SER A 10 -7.69 1.63 -8.39
C SER A 10 -8.06 0.16 -8.37
N GLU A 11 -8.73 -0.31 -9.41
CA GLU A 11 -9.08 -1.72 -9.58
C GLU A 11 -9.12 -2.05 -11.09
N GLU A 12 -8.05 -2.68 -11.59
CA GLU A 12 -7.89 -3.06 -12.99
C GLU A 12 -7.22 -4.44 -13.09
N ARG A 13 -7.30 -5.06 -14.27
CA ARG A 13 -6.62 -6.34 -14.55
C ARG A 13 -5.26 -6.08 -15.20
N TYR A 14 -4.22 -6.64 -14.61
CA TYR A 14 -2.84 -6.55 -15.11
C TYR A 14 -2.27 -7.94 -15.37
N SER A 15 -1.31 -8.04 -16.30
CA SER A 15 -0.50 -9.26 -16.41
C SER A 15 0.50 -9.37 -15.24
N GLN A 16 1.05 -10.55 -15.00
CA GLN A 16 2.10 -10.73 -13.98
C GLN A 16 3.32 -9.84 -14.24
N ALA A 17 3.67 -9.64 -15.51
CA ALA A 17 4.78 -8.78 -15.91
C ALA A 17 4.49 -7.31 -15.59
N ASP A 18 3.27 -6.84 -15.86
CA ASP A 18 2.84 -5.47 -15.54
C ASP A 18 2.84 -5.23 -14.03
N ILE A 19 2.31 -6.18 -13.25
CA ILE A 19 2.32 -6.10 -11.77
C ILE A 19 3.75 -6.02 -11.25
N ALA A 20 4.64 -6.89 -11.73
CA ALA A 20 6.03 -6.91 -11.26
C ALA A 20 6.80 -5.64 -11.66
N ALA A 21 6.53 -5.09 -12.84
CA ALA A 21 7.08 -3.80 -13.26
C ALA A 21 6.57 -2.65 -12.40
N PHE A 22 5.26 -2.63 -12.11
CA PHE A 22 4.64 -1.64 -11.23
C PHE A 22 5.22 -1.69 -9.82
N LEU A 23 5.35 -2.87 -9.22
CA LEU A 23 5.89 -3.03 -7.87
C LEU A 23 7.35 -2.58 -7.77
N ARG A 24 8.16 -2.81 -8.81
CA ARG A 24 9.54 -2.27 -8.87
C ARG A 24 9.55 -0.76 -8.89
N GLN A 25 8.77 -0.13 -9.76
CA GLN A 25 8.67 1.33 -9.80
C GLN A 25 8.12 1.93 -8.49
N LEU A 26 7.18 1.23 -7.85
CA LEU A 26 6.65 1.63 -6.55
C LEU A 26 7.74 1.56 -5.48
N ALA A 27 8.55 0.51 -5.45
CA ALA A 27 9.68 0.38 -4.54
C ALA A 27 10.68 1.54 -4.71
N ASP A 28 11.06 1.87 -5.96
CA ASP A 28 11.95 3.00 -6.25
C ASP A 28 11.38 4.34 -5.73
N LYS A 29 10.06 4.55 -5.89
CA LYS A 29 9.37 5.76 -5.40
C LYS A 29 9.28 5.83 -3.86
N ILE A 30 9.07 4.68 -3.21
CA ILE A 30 9.07 4.57 -1.75
C ILE A 30 10.46 4.90 -1.20
N GLU A 31 11.52 4.36 -1.80
CA GLU A 31 12.91 4.68 -1.43
C GLU A 31 13.19 6.18 -1.61
N GLY A 32 12.64 6.80 -2.66
CA GLY A 32 12.68 8.24 -2.88
C GLY A 32 11.84 9.10 -1.92
N GLY A 33 11.09 8.50 -0.99
CA GLY A 33 10.29 9.21 0.02
C GLY A 33 9.02 9.88 -0.52
N GLN A 34 8.67 9.68 -1.79
CA GLN A 34 7.51 10.31 -2.40
C GLN A 34 6.86 9.42 -3.45
N VAL A 35 5.58 9.11 -3.25
CA VAL A 35 4.77 8.34 -4.20
C VAL A 35 3.70 9.25 -4.79
N MET A 36 3.50 9.14 -6.10
CA MET A 36 2.39 9.78 -6.81
C MET A 36 1.57 8.68 -7.49
N LEU A 37 0.30 8.59 -7.10
CA LEU A 37 -0.68 7.68 -7.66
C LEU A 37 -1.58 8.45 -8.61
N GLN A 38 -1.82 7.90 -9.79
CA GLN A 38 -2.65 8.53 -10.83
C GLN A 38 -3.56 7.49 -11.47
N GLN A 39 -4.85 7.79 -11.56
CA GLN A 39 -5.80 7.01 -12.35
C GLN A 39 -7.05 7.84 -12.67
N GLY A 40 -7.54 7.74 -13.90
CA GLY A 40 -8.83 8.32 -14.29
C GLY A 40 -8.96 9.83 -14.04
N GLY A 41 -7.86 10.58 -14.11
CA GLY A 41 -7.81 12.02 -13.81
C GLY A 41 -7.73 12.37 -12.32
N GLN A 42 -7.73 11.38 -11.42
CA GLN A 42 -7.39 11.56 -10.01
C GLN A 42 -5.88 11.43 -9.82
N GLU A 43 -5.34 12.27 -8.94
CA GLU A 43 -3.95 12.22 -8.51
C GLU A 43 -3.89 12.30 -6.99
N GLN A 44 -3.12 11.41 -6.37
CA GLN A 44 -2.83 11.43 -4.95
C GLN A 44 -1.32 11.42 -4.74
N LYS A 45 -0.82 12.45 -4.07
CA LYS A 45 0.57 12.54 -3.63
C LYS A 45 0.70 12.04 -2.20
N LEU A 46 1.71 11.21 -1.94
CA LEU A 46 2.03 10.66 -0.63
C LEU A 46 3.48 11.02 -0.29
N ALA A 47 3.69 11.63 0.87
CA ALA A 47 5.01 11.75 1.47
C ALA A 47 5.23 10.52 2.35
N ILE A 48 6.25 9.73 2.03
CA ILE A 48 6.51 8.46 2.71
C ILE A 48 7.57 8.70 3.80
N PRO A 49 7.27 8.43 5.08
CA PRO A 49 8.26 8.57 6.15
C PRO A 49 9.36 7.51 6.08
N HIS A 50 10.48 7.76 6.76
CA HIS A 50 11.60 6.82 6.85
C HIS A 50 11.28 5.54 7.62
N HIS A 51 10.26 5.58 8.49
CA HIS A 51 9.81 4.45 9.29
C HIS A 51 8.34 4.19 9.03
N LEU A 52 8.03 2.93 8.70
CA LEU A 52 6.71 2.43 8.32
C LEU A 52 6.48 1.12 9.05
N PHE A 53 5.22 0.81 9.33
CA PHE A 53 4.81 -0.58 9.54
C PHE A 53 4.44 -1.19 8.20
N MET A 54 4.81 -2.45 8.01
CA MET A 54 4.38 -3.26 6.88
C MET A 54 3.63 -4.48 7.40
N GLU A 55 2.46 -4.71 6.83
CA GLU A 55 1.65 -5.90 7.05
C GLU A 55 1.51 -6.65 5.73
N ILE A 56 1.60 -7.98 5.79
CA ILE A 56 1.47 -8.87 4.64
C ILE A 56 0.47 -9.95 5.00
N GLU A 57 -0.57 -10.10 4.18
CA GLU A 57 -1.65 -11.04 4.42
C GLU A 57 -1.98 -11.81 3.14
N VAL A 58 -2.38 -13.08 3.29
CA VAL A 58 -2.88 -13.93 2.21
C VAL A 58 -4.21 -14.49 2.64
N GLU A 59 -5.25 -14.29 1.83
CA GLU A 59 -6.61 -14.71 2.16
C GLU A 59 -7.25 -15.55 1.07
N ASP A 60 -8.15 -16.44 1.52
CA ASP A 60 -9.10 -17.17 0.70
C ASP A 60 -10.51 -16.70 1.05
N GLU A 61 -11.17 -15.98 0.16
CA GLU A 61 -12.53 -15.48 0.38
C GLU A 61 -13.54 -16.21 -0.53
N VAL A 62 -14.45 -16.95 0.08
CA VAL A 62 -15.53 -17.62 -0.65
C VAL A 62 -16.58 -16.59 -1.10
N LYS A 63 -16.60 -16.29 -2.39
CA LYS A 63 -17.57 -15.39 -3.02
C LYS A 63 -18.76 -16.20 -3.55
N THR A 64 -19.95 -15.93 -3.02
CA THR A 64 -21.21 -16.53 -3.47
C THR A 64 -21.36 -16.41 -4.99
N GLY A 65 -21.47 -17.55 -5.68
CA GLY A 65 -21.63 -17.61 -7.14
C GLY A 65 -20.36 -17.34 -7.97
N ARG A 66 -19.20 -17.10 -7.34
CA ARG A 66 -17.92 -16.87 -8.03
C ARG A 66 -16.80 -17.82 -7.59
N GLY A 67 -17.01 -18.61 -6.55
CA GLY A 67 -16.00 -19.51 -5.99
C GLY A 67 -15.09 -18.80 -5.00
N THR A 68 -13.94 -19.40 -4.71
CA THR A 68 -12.93 -18.81 -3.82
C THR A 68 -12.09 -17.78 -4.59
N GLN A 69 -12.01 -16.57 -4.05
CA GLN A 69 -11.06 -15.55 -4.46
C GLN A 69 -9.82 -15.65 -3.59
N HIS A 70 -8.64 -15.59 -4.21
CA HIS A 70 -7.36 -15.55 -3.52
C HIS A 70 -6.81 -14.13 -3.58
N SER A 71 -6.36 -13.58 -2.44
CA SER A 71 -5.71 -12.27 -2.35
C SER A 71 -4.35 -12.39 -1.67
N LEU A 72 -3.40 -11.57 -2.13
CA LEU A 72 -2.17 -11.24 -1.43
C LEU A 72 -2.21 -9.73 -1.21
N GLU A 73 -2.19 -9.30 0.03
CA GLU A 73 -2.22 -7.91 0.42
C GLU A 73 -0.87 -7.48 1.01
N ILE A 74 -0.45 -6.27 0.64
CA ILE A 74 0.75 -5.63 1.18
C ILE A 74 0.32 -4.24 1.62
N GLU A 75 0.28 -4.00 2.92
CA GLU A 75 -0.19 -2.76 3.49
C GLU A 75 0.97 -2.01 4.17
N LEU A 76 1.10 -0.72 3.84
CA LEU A 76 2.07 0.19 4.47
C LEU A 76 1.30 1.18 5.35
N LYS A 77 1.66 1.24 6.64
CA LYS A 77 1.01 2.09 7.64
C LYS A 77 2.01 3.02 8.30
N TRP A 78 1.59 4.24 8.55
CA TRP A 78 2.33 5.20 9.36
C TRP A 78 1.38 6.18 10.05
N PHE A 79 1.89 6.82 11.09
CA PHE A 79 1.21 7.91 11.79
C PHE A 79 1.91 9.24 11.46
N ASP A 80 1.21 10.35 11.62
CA ASP A 80 1.77 11.69 11.35
C ASP A 80 2.95 12.04 12.28
N ASP A 81 2.96 11.50 13.50
CA ASP A 81 3.95 11.76 14.55
C ASP A 81 5.19 10.85 14.50
N MET A 82 5.10 9.72 13.79
CA MET A 82 6.21 8.79 13.51
C MET A 82 7.37 9.42 12.72
N ALA A 83 7.15 10.58 12.12
CA ALA A 83 8.20 11.34 11.44
C ALA A 83 9.33 11.81 12.38
N THR A 84 9.25 11.62 13.70
CA THR A 84 10.18 12.26 14.66
C THR A 84 10.82 11.40 15.76
N ASN A 85 10.56 10.10 15.89
CA ASN A 85 11.16 9.31 16.99
C ASN A 85 12.10 8.21 16.51
N ASP A 86 13.25 8.63 15.99
CA ASP A 86 14.47 7.84 16.00
C ASP A 86 14.96 7.73 17.45
N THR A 87 14.38 6.82 18.24
CA THR A 87 15.04 6.07 19.33
C THR A 87 14.04 5.29 20.18
N LEU A 88 14.05 3.97 20.05
CA LEU A 88 13.84 3.08 21.19
C LEU A 88 14.91 2.00 21.15
N LYS A 89 15.96 2.20 21.96
CA LYS A 89 16.82 1.09 22.41
C LYS A 89 16.03 0.31 23.44
N LEU A 90 15.89 -1.00 23.23
CA LEU A 90 15.56 -1.92 24.32
C LEU A 90 16.80 -2.74 24.67
N THR A 91 16.98 -2.85 25.98
CA THR A 91 18.08 -3.48 26.72
C THR A 91 17.92 -4.97 26.78
#